data_AF-J3LUB6-F1
#
_entry.id   AF-J3LUB6-F1
#
_cell.length_a   1.000
_cell.length_b   1.000
_cell.length_c   1.000
_cell.angle_alpha   90.00
_cell.angle_beta   90.00
_cell.angle_gamma   90.00
#
_symmetry.space_group_name_H-M   'P 1'
#
loop_
_entity.id
_entity.type
_entity.pdbx_description
1 polymer ?
#
loop_
_entity_poly.entity_id
_entity_poly.type
_entity_poly.pdbx_seq_one_letter_code
_entity_poly.pdbx_strand_id
1 'polypeptide(L)'
;MPVSELPPYRVRDLMHVGRDGHELMCELLARAVAAVKLSSGLILNTFDAIEAPELAKLRRDLAVPVFDIGPLHKFSPAAGGSLLRQDRSCLEWLDAQAPESVLYVSFGSLACMGARELEETAWGIAGSGVPFLWVEEALRHRAVGGFWTHCGWNSMAESLGEGVPMLCRPSFGDQMGNARYVEHVWEVGFEVGDGGVELERGAVEAAIRRLMAESDGAEMRARARELKKAAAECTGEAGSSELAIVKMVAHMLSM
;
A
#
# COMPACT_ATOMS: atom_id res chain seq x y z
N MET A 1 -19.26 -8.41 -9.48
CA MET A 1 -19.08 -9.77 -10.04
C MET A 1 -17.67 -10.24 -9.70
N PRO A 2 -17.48 -11.43 -9.09
CA PRO A 2 -16.15 -12.00 -8.84
C PRO A 2 -15.45 -12.39 -10.16
N VAL A 3 -14.13 -12.43 -10.16
CA VAL A 3 -13.29 -12.93 -11.25
C VAL A 3 -12.77 -14.30 -10.85
N SER A 4 -13.37 -15.36 -11.40
CA SER A 4 -13.13 -16.74 -10.98
C SER A 4 -11.69 -17.19 -11.23
N GLU A 5 -11.07 -16.67 -12.29
CA GLU A 5 -9.71 -16.98 -12.72
C GLU A 5 -8.65 -16.30 -11.85
N LEU A 6 -9.02 -15.23 -11.14
CA LEU A 6 -8.10 -14.41 -10.35
C LEU A 6 -8.74 -14.03 -9.00
N PRO A 7 -9.01 -14.98 -8.10
CA PRO A 7 -9.45 -14.66 -6.74
C PRO A 7 -8.33 -13.88 -6.00
N PRO A 8 -8.67 -12.93 -5.12
CA PRO A 8 -10.01 -12.60 -4.62
C PRO A 8 -10.72 -11.48 -5.40
N TYR A 9 -10.25 -11.11 -6.60
CA TYR A 9 -10.71 -9.92 -7.30
C TYR A 9 -12.15 -10.02 -7.80
N ARG A 10 -12.78 -8.85 -7.88
CA ARG A 10 -14.03 -8.58 -8.59
C ARG A 10 -13.72 -7.79 -9.85
N VAL A 11 -14.65 -7.77 -10.80
CA VAL A 11 -14.50 -7.01 -12.05
C VAL A 11 -14.21 -5.52 -11.79
N ARG A 12 -14.77 -4.93 -10.73
CA ARG A 12 -14.50 -3.54 -10.35
C ARG A 12 -13.09 -3.31 -9.79
N ASP A 13 -12.42 -4.37 -9.34
CA ASP A 13 -11.09 -4.30 -8.74
C ASP A 13 -10.00 -4.36 -9.82
N LEU A 14 -10.36 -4.76 -11.04
CA LEU A 14 -9.45 -4.81 -12.19
C LEU A 14 -9.17 -3.40 -12.71
N MET A 15 -7.98 -3.22 -13.30
CA MET A 15 -7.56 -1.94 -13.87
C MET A 15 -8.56 -1.46 -14.93
N HIS A 16 -9.24 -0.35 -14.66
CA HIS A 16 -10.17 0.26 -15.61
C HIS A 16 -9.43 1.26 -16.50
N VAL A 17 -9.14 0.83 -17.72
CA VAL A 17 -8.91 1.72 -18.86
C VAL A 17 -10.24 1.85 -19.58
N GLY A 18 -10.71 3.07 -19.83
CA GLY A 18 -12.01 3.33 -20.48
C GLY A 18 -12.20 2.53 -21.77
N ARG A 19 -13.43 2.55 -22.34
CA ARG A 19 -13.83 1.64 -23.45
C ARG A 19 -12.82 1.51 -24.60
N ASP A 20 -12.14 2.59 -24.97
CA ASP A 20 -11.19 2.62 -26.09
C ASP A 20 -9.75 2.21 -25.68
N GLY A 21 -9.46 2.07 -24.39
CA GLY A 21 -8.14 1.76 -23.85
C GLY A 21 -7.92 0.28 -23.51
N HIS A 22 -8.96 -0.55 -23.56
CA HIS A 22 -8.86 -1.96 -23.19
C HIS A 22 -7.89 -2.74 -24.08
N GLU A 23 -7.97 -2.58 -25.40
CA GLU A 23 -7.09 -3.27 -26.34
C GLU A 23 -5.61 -2.87 -26.14
N LEU A 24 -5.37 -1.56 -25.98
CA LEU A 24 -4.04 -1.03 -25.68
C LEU A 24 -3.48 -1.59 -24.36
N MET A 25 -4.32 -1.70 -23.33
CA MET A 25 -3.90 -2.28 -22.04
C MET A 25 -3.59 -3.78 -22.16
N CYS A 26 -4.40 -4.53 -22.89
CA CYS A 26 -4.11 -5.94 -23.18
C CYS A 26 -2.78 -6.09 -23.93
N GLU A 27 -2.50 -5.23 -24.92
CA GLU A 27 -1.23 -5.21 -25.62
C GLU A 27 -0.07 -4.88 -24.68
N LEU A 28 -0.23 -3.85 -23.84
CA LEU A 28 0.78 -3.44 -22.86
C LEU A 28 1.09 -4.57 -21.88
N LEU A 29 0.07 -5.24 -21.33
CA LEU A 29 0.24 -6.37 -20.43
C LEU A 29 0.92 -7.56 -21.13
N ALA A 30 0.51 -7.89 -22.36
CA ALA A 30 1.15 -8.95 -23.13
C ALA A 30 2.63 -8.66 -23.39
N ARG A 31 2.97 -7.40 -23.72
CA ARG A 31 4.35 -6.95 -23.90
C ARG A 31 5.14 -6.97 -22.60
N ALA A 32 4.55 -6.57 -21.49
CA ALA A 32 5.19 -6.65 -20.16
C ALA A 32 5.50 -8.12 -19.80
N VAL A 33 4.55 -9.04 -19.98
CA VAL A 33 4.76 -10.47 -19.73
C VAL A 33 5.85 -11.05 -20.65
N ALA A 34 5.85 -10.70 -21.93
CA ALA A 34 6.88 -11.13 -22.87
C ALA A 34 8.27 -10.59 -22.45
N ALA A 35 8.35 -9.33 -22.04
CA ALA A 35 9.59 -8.73 -21.56
C ALA A 35 10.12 -9.42 -20.30
N VAL A 36 9.25 -9.78 -19.34
CA VAL A 36 9.64 -10.57 -18.15
C VAL A 36 10.21 -11.93 -18.56
N LYS A 37 9.56 -12.63 -19.50
CA LYS A 37 10.03 -13.94 -19.98
C LYS A 37 11.36 -13.90 -20.72
N LEU A 38 11.70 -12.77 -21.34
CA LEU A 38 12.96 -12.54 -22.04
C LEU A 38 14.04 -11.91 -21.16
N SER A 39 13.70 -11.49 -19.94
CA SER A 39 14.64 -10.91 -18.99
C SER A 39 15.55 -11.97 -18.38
N SER A 40 16.62 -11.54 -17.70
CA SER A 40 17.47 -12.45 -16.94
C SER A 40 16.91 -12.80 -15.56
N GLY A 41 15.85 -12.12 -15.11
CA GLY A 41 15.29 -12.28 -13.77
C GLY A 41 14.25 -11.21 -13.47
N LEU A 42 13.32 -11.54 -12.58
CA LEU A 42 12.24 -10.65 -12.13
C LEU A 42 12.49 -10.20 -10.70
N ILE A 43 12.60 -8.90 -10.46
CA ILE A 43 12.77 -8.31 -9.12
C ILE A 43 11.42 -7.74 -8.68
N LEU A 44 10.96 -8.12 -7.49
CA LEU A 44 9.67 -7.68 -6.94
C LEU A 44 9.87 -7.07 -5.55
N ASN A 45 9.23 -5.93 -5.32
CA ASN A 45 9.16 -5.31 -3.99
C ASN A 45 8.02 -5.94 -3.18
N THR A 46 8.17 -7.20 -2.81
CA THR A 46 7.21 -7.96 -1.99
C THR A 46 7.93 -8.99 -1.13
N PHE A 47 7.19 -9.73 -0.29
CA PHE A 47 7.72 -10.79 0.56
C PHE A 47 6.63 -11.85 0.86
N ASP A 48 7.05 -13.05 1.26
CA ASP A 48 6.17 -14.22 1.37
C ASP A 48 4.94 -13.99 2.28
N ALA A 49 5.05 -13.21 3.37
CA ALA A 49 3.93 -13.04 4.30
C ALA A 49 2.71 -12.31 3.70
N ILE A 50 2.89 -11.57 2.60
CA ILE A 50 1.81 -10.82 1.95
C ILE A 50 1.33 -11.43 0.63
N GLU A 51 2.18 -12.21 -0.06
CA GLU A 51 1.91 -12.74 -1.41
C GLU A 51 2.47 -14.16 -1.69
N ALA A 52 2.64 -15.01 -0.65
CA ALA A 52 3.22 -16.36 -0.83
C ALA A 52 2.56 -17.21 -1.94
N PRO A 53 1.22 -17.29 -2.08
CA PRO A 53 0.60 -18.09 -3.13
C PRO A 53 0.94 -17.58 -4.54
N GLU A 54 0.96 -16.26 -4.72
CA GLU A 54 1.28 -15.56 -5.96
C GLU A 54 2.76 -15.74 -6.32
N LEU A 55 3.65 -15.54 -5.35
CA LEU A 55 5.09 -15.80 -5.51
C LEU A 55 5.36 -17.25 -5.88
N ALA A 56 4.67 -18.21 -5.25
CA ALA A 56 4.81 -19.62 -5.59
C ALA A 56 4.34 -19.92 -7.02
N LYS A 57 3.29 -19.25 -7.53
CA LYS A 57 2.87 -19.37 -8.93
C LYS A 57 3.93 -18.78 -9.87
N LEU A 58 4.41 -17.56 -9.59
CA LEU A 58 5.43 -16.90 -10.42
C LEU A 58 6.72 -17.73 -10.52
N ARG A 59 7.21 -18.25 -9.39
CA ARG A 59 8.40 -19.13 -9.33
C ARG A 59 8.22 -20.46 -10.09
N ARG A 60 6.98 -20.94 -10.28
CA ARG A 60 6.68 -22.16 -11.06
C ARG A 60 6.52 -21.88 -12.54
N ASP A 61 5.84 -20.79 -12.88
CA ASP A 61 5.38 -20.52 -14.24
C ASP A 61 6.40 -19.73 -15.08
N LEU A 62 7.32 -19.01 -14.42
CA LEU A 62 8.41 -18.29 -15.06
C LEU A 62 9.67 -19.15 -15.12
N ALA A 63 10.32 -19.17 -16.28
CA ALA A 63 11.63 -19.82 -16.46
C ALA A 63 12.79 -18.97 -15.94
N VAL A 64 12.54 -17.69 -15.62
CA VAL A 64 13.53 -16.75 -15.09
C VAL A 64 13.47 -16.74 -13.56
N PRO A 65 14.60 -16.51 -12.86
CA PRO A 65 14.59 -16.42 -11.41
C PRO A 65 13.74 -15.24 -10.93
N VAL A 66 13.01 -15.43 -9.84
CA VAL A 66 12.18 -14.41 -9.18
C VAL A 66 12.83 -14.03 -7.85
N PHE A 67 13.07 -12.73 -7.65
CA PHE A 67 13.70 -12.15 -6.47
C PHE A 67 12.72 -11.18 -5.78
N ASP A 68 12.01 -11.68 -4.79
CA ASP A 68 11.19 -10.91 -3.85
C ASP A 68 12.08 -10.29 -2.77
N ILE A 69 12.42 -9.02 -2.97
CA ILE A 69 13.40 -8.27 -2.15
C ILE A 69 12.72 -7.22 -1.26
N GLY A 70 11.42 -7.35 -1.05
CA GLY A 70 10.63 -6.39 -0.29
C GLY A 70 10.57 -6.68 1.22
N PRO A 71 9.98 -5.76 1.99
CA PRO A 71 9.59 -4.43 1.55
C PRO A 71 10.78 -3.46 1.56
N LEU A 72 11.07 -2.84 0.40
CA LEU A 72 12.29 -2.07 0.13
C LEU A 72 12.54 -0.90 1.10
N HIS A 73 11.46 -0.28 1.60
CA HIS A 73 11.57 0.84 2.54
C HIS A 73 12.23 0.46 3.88
N LYS A 74 12.30 -0.83 4.24
CA LYS A 74 13.00 -1.31 5.45
C LYS A 74 14.51 -1.36 5.30
N PHE A 75 15.02 -1.55 4.08
CA PHE A 75 16.46 -1.56 3.78
C PHE A 75 17.05 -0.15 3.65
N SER A 76 16.20 0.86 3.46
CA SER A 76 16.60 2.27 3.43
C SER A 76 16.19 2.98 4.73
N PRO A 77 17.12 3.25 5.66
CA PRO A 77 16.81 4.14 6.77
C PRO A 77 16.43 5.52 6.20
N ALA A 78 15.40 6.15 6.79
CA ALA A 78 14.91 7.46 6.37
C ALA A 78 15.99 8.52 6.59
N ALA A 79 16.88 8.67 5.62
CA ALA A 79 17.84 9.76 5.53
C ALA A 79 18.13 10.04 4.05
N GLY A 80 17.41 11.02 3.49
CA GLY A 80 17.94 11.83 2.40
C GLY A 80 17.52 11.51 0.97
N GLY A 81 16.46 10.73 0.73
CA GLY A 81 16.00 10.42 -0.64
C GLY A 81 15.38 11.61 -1.40
N SER A 82 14.99 12.68 -0.71
CA SER A 82 14.46 13.88 -1.36
C SER A 82 15.61 14.82 -1.77
N LEU A 83 15.59 15.27 -3.04
CA LEU A 83 16.49 16.31 -3.56
C LEU A 83 16.32 17.66 -2.83
N LEU A 84 15.26 17.80 -2.01
CA LEU A 84 14.92 19.01 -1.27
C LEU A 84 15.02 18.80 0.25
N ARG A 85 15.32 19.89 0.95
CA ARG A 85 15.38 19.92 2.42
C ARG A 85 13.97 19.67 2.97
N GLN A 86 13.76 18.53 3.60
CA GLN A 86 12.47 18.19 4.22
C GLN A 86 12.15 19.19 5.35
N ASP A 87 10.93 19.74 5.33
CA ASP A 87 10.39 20.48 6.46
C ASP A 87 10.08 19.48 7.58
N ARG A 88 10.70 19.69 8.75
CA ARG A 88 10.57 18.80 9.91
C ARG A 88 9.65 19.38 10.98
N SER A 89 9.06 20.55 10.75
CA SER A 89 8.16 21.21 11.72
C SER A 89 6.95 20.34 12.08
N CYS A 90 6.43 19.55 11.12
CA CYS A 90 5.35 18.60 11.37
C CYS A 90 5.75 17.48 12.35
N LEU A 91 7.03 17.11 12.43
CA LEU A 91 7.51 16.08 13.35
C LEU A 91 7.45 16.55 14.80
N GLU A 92 7.77 17.82 15.07
CA GLU A 92 7.64 18.39 16.42
C GLU A 92 6.18 18.37 16.90
N TRP A 93 5.24 18.67 16.00
CA TRP A 93 3.81 18.55 16.32
C TRP A 93 3.40 17.10 16.59
N LEU A 94 3.88 16.15 15.77
CA LEU A 94 3.63 14.72 15.97
C LEU A 94 4.22 14.19 17.28
N ASP A 95 5.40 14.69 17.68
CA ASP A 95 6.06 14.31 18.93
C ASP A 95 5.24 14.68 20.18
N ALA A 96 4.41 15.73 20.09
CA ALA A 96 3.50 16.15 21.14
C ALA A 96 2.19 15.33 21.23
N GLN A 97 1.91 14.46 20.25
CA GLN A 97 0.71 13.63 20.22
C GLN A 97 0.88 12.33 21.01
N ALA A 98 -0.24 11.76 21.45
CA ALA A 98 -0.26 10.43 22.03
C ALA A 98 0.13 9.38 20.95
N PRO A 99 0.72 8.24 21.34
CA PRO A 99 0.94 7.14 20.41
C PRO A 99 -0.35 6.69 19.74
N GLU A 100 -0.28 6.38 18.44
CA GLU A 100 -1.40 5.85 17.64
C GLU A 100 -2.67 6.71 17.64
N SER A 101 -2.55 8.02 17.90
CA SER A 101 -3.70 8.93 17.96
C SER A 101 -3.91 9.80 16.72
N VAL A 102 -2.97 9.76 15.76
CA VAL A 102 -2.99 10.62 14.57
C VAL A 102 -3.39 9.83 13.33
N LEU A 103 -4.34 10.35 12.57
CA LEU A 103 -4.63 9.89 11.21
C LEU A 103 -3.65 10.56 10.24
N TYR A 104 -2.84 9.77 9.55
CA TYR A 104 -2.03 10.26 8.44
C TYR A 104 -2.83 10.15 7.14
N VAL A 105 -2.83 11.20 6.29
CA VAL A 105 -3.62 11.26 5.05
C VAL A 105 -2.70 11.59 3.89
N SER A 106 -2.62 10.71 2.88
CA SER A 106 -1.83 10.94 1.66
C SER A 106 -2.34 10.13 0.47
N PHE A 107 -2.57 10.81 -0.66
CA PHE A 107 -3.06 10.19 -1.90
C PHE A 107 -1.95 9.99 -2.95
N GLY A 108 -0.69 10.06 -2.52
CA GLY A 108 0.48 9.93 -3.41
C GLY A 108 0.67 11.15 -4.31
N SER A 109 1.68 11.09 -5.18
CA SER A 109 2.12 12.23 -6.00
C SER A 109 1.38 12.40 -7.32
N LEU A 110 0.55 11.43 -7.71
CA LEU A 110 -0.11 11.36 -9.02
C LEU A 110 -1.63 11.48 -8.96
N ALA A 111 -2.25 11.28 -7.81
CA ALA A 111 -3.69 11.42 -7.68
C ALA A 111 -4.08 12.91 -7.59
N CYS A 112 -5.14 13.29 -8.29
CA CYS A 112 -5.77 14.60 -8.15
C CYS A 112 -7.19 14.41 -7.60
N MET A 113 -7.55 15.24 -6.63
CA MET A 113 -8.87 15.24 -5.99
C MET A 113 -9.70 16.40 -6.55
N GLY A 114 -10.96 16.13 -6.92
CA GLY A 114 -11.88 17.18 -7.34
C GLY A 114 -12.21 18.12 -6.18
N ALA A 115 -12.52 19.39 -6.46
CA ALA A 115 -12.77 20.41 -5.42
C ALA A 115 -13.88 20.00 -4.42
N ARG A 116 -14.95 19.37 -4.91
CA ARG A 116 -16.03 18.89 -4.05
C ARG A 116 -15.62 17.71 -3.17
N GLU A 117 -14.85 16.77 -3.72
CA GLU A 117 -14.33 15.64 -2.94
C GLU A 117 -13.32 16.11 -1.88
N LEU A 118 -12.52 17.14 -2.19
CA LEU A 118 -11.63 17.80 -1.24
C LEU A 118 -12.42 18.43 -0.09
N GLU A 119 -13.52 19.13 -0.41
CA GLU A 119 -14.39 19.73 0.59
C GLU A 119 -15.04 18.67 1.50
N GLU A 120 -15.63 17.62 0.93
CA GLU A 120 -16.26 16.54 1.71
C GLU A 120 -15.24 15.79 2.58
N THR A 121 -14.04 15.56 2.04
CA THR A 121 -12.90 14.99 2.79
C THR A 121 -12.50 15.87 3.96
N ALA A 122 -12.30 17.18 3.72
CA ALA A 122 -11.90 18.12 4.76
C ALA A 122 -12.96 18.23 5.87
N TRP A 123 -14.25 18.31 5.50
CA TRP A 123 -15.35 18.33 6.45
C TRP A 123 -15.45 17.04 7.26
N GLY A 124 -15.30 15.88 6.63
CA GLY A 124 -15.34 14.59 7.32
C GLY A 124 -14.16 14.40 8.29
N ILE A 125 -12.96 14.81 7.89
CA ILE A 125 -11.78 14.83 8.77
C ILE A 125 -12.04 15.74 9.98
N ALA A 126 -12.50 16.97 9.75
CA ALA A 126 -12.79 17.92 10.82
C ALA A 126 -13.88 17.40 11.77
N GLY A 127 -14.95 16.81 11.21
CA GLY A 127 -16.05 16.21 11.97
C GLY A 127 -15.64 15.00 12.82
N SER A 128 -14.62 14.25 12.40
CA SER A 128 -14.11 13.09 13.14
C SER A 128 -13.56 13.45 14.53
N GLY A 129 -13.01 14.66 14.67
CA GLY A 129 -12.30 15.11 15.88
C GLY A 129 -10.94 14.43 16.11
N VAL A 130 -10.48 13.60 15.16
CA VAL A 130 -9.19 12.91 15.24
C VAL A 130 -8.06 13.86 14.81
N PRO A 131 -6.97 13.99 15.59
CA PRO A 131 -5.77 14.68 15.13
C PRO A 131 -5.28 14.10 13.80
N PHE A 132 -4.99 14.94 12.81
CA PHE A 132 -4.59 14.47 11.50
C PHE A 132 -3.37 15.21 10.97
N LEU A 133 -2.63 14.52 10.10
CA LEU A 133 -1.57 15.10 9.30
C LEU A 133 -1.81 14.75 7.84
N TRP A 134 -2.08 15.76 7.02
CA TRP A 134 -2.37 15.59 5.58
C TRP A 134 -1.24 16.17 4.73
N VAL A 135 -0.20 15.37 4.50
CA VAL A 135 1.00 15.74 3.72
C VAL A 135 1.69 14.48 3.17
N GLU A 136 2.81 14.64 2.48
CA GLU A 136 3.72 13.55 2.11
C GLU A 136 4.69 13.22 3.28
N GLU A 137 4.80 11.94 3.61
CA GLU A 137 5.88 11.27 4.37
C GLU A 137 5.89 11.40 5.92
N ALA A 138 5.00 10.68 6.63
CA ALA A 138 5.03 10.59 8.11
C ALA A 138 4.73 9.20 8.73
N LEU A 139 4.62 8.14 7.93
CA LEU A 139 4.12 6.82 8.37
C LEU A 139 4.92 6.15 9.51
N ARG A 140 6.22 6.46 9.65
CA ARG A 140 7.09 5.87 10.68
C ARG A 140 6.92 6.48 12.07
N HIS A 141 6.19 7.59 12.20
CA HIS A 141 6.09 8.31 13.47
C HIS A 141 5.18 7.59 14.46
N ARG A 142 5.61 7.44 15.72
CA ARG A 142 4.87 6.72 16.79
C ARG A 142 3.43 7.20 17.02
N ALA A 143 3.16 8.45 16.67
CA ALA A 143 1.85 9.08 16.83
C ALA A 143 0.84 8.62 15.77
N VAL A 144 1.30 8.09 14.64
CA VAL A 144 0.42 7.63 13.56
C VAL A 144 -0.26 6.32 13.97
N GLY A 145 -1.59 6.32 13.98
CA GLY A 145 -2.43 5.16 14.34
C GLY A 145 -3.29 4.61 13.21
N GLY A 146 -3.36 5.32 12.09
CA GLY A 146 -4.06 4.91 10.87
C GLY A 146 -3.62 5.74 9.66
N PHE A 147 -3.78 5.17 8.46
CA PHE A 147 -3.35 5.77 7.22
C PHE A 147 -4.46 5.82 6.17
N TRP A 148 -4.92 7.01 5.81
CA TRP A 148 -5.80 7.19 4.66
C TRP A 148 -5.01 7.34 3.36
N THR A 149 -5.17 6.36 2.48
CA THR A 149 -4.33 6.15 1.30
C THR A 149 -5.11 5.82 0.03
N HIS A 150 -4.53 6.25 -1.09
CA HIS A 150 -4.90 5.82 -2.44
C HIS A 150 -4.55 4.36 -2.78
N CYS A 151 -3.87 3.63 -1.87
CA CYS A 151 -3.49 2.22 -2.07
C CYS A 151 -2.44 1.98 -3.17
N GLY A 152 -1.59 2.97 -3.45
CA GLY A 152 -0.38 2.73 -4.25
C GLY A 152 0.57 1.77 -3.53
N TRP A 153 1.21 0.88 -4.29
CA TRP A 153 1.99 -0.24 -3.73
C TRP A 153 3.07 0.20 -2.73
N ASN A 154 3.82 1.27 -3.03
CA ASN A 154 4.87 1.77 -2.12
C ASN A 154 4.29 2.24 -0.78
N SER A 155 3.21 3.02 -0.82
CA SER A 155 2.54 3.51 0.38
C SER A 155 1.95 2.36 1.20
N MET A 156 1.39 1.33 0.55
CA MET A 156 0.93 0.13 1.25
C MET A 156 2.08 -0.65 1.87
N ALA A 157 3.17 -0.87 1.13
CA ALA A 157 4.33 -1.59 1.63
C ALA A 157 4.90 -0.89 2.88
N GLU A 158 4.98 0.44 2.89
CA GLU A 158 5.36 1.24 4.06
C GLU A 158 4.38 1.06 5.23
N SER A 159 3.07 1.15 4.98
CA SER A 159 2.05 0.97 6.01
C SER A 159 2.13 -0.41 6.67
N LEU A 160 2.29 -1.46 5.86
CA LEU A 160 2.44 -2.85 6.31
C LEU A 160 3.74 -3.05 7.09
N GLY A 161 4.85 -2.51 6.58
CA GLY A 161 6.15 -2.57 7.24
C GLY A 161 6.25 -1.74 8.51
N GLU A 162 5.33 -0.80 8.73
CA GLU A 162 5.22 0.00 9.95
C GLU A 162 4.04 -0.36 10.85
N GLY A 163 3.20 -1.31 10.43
CA GLY A 163 2.09 -1.85 11.23
C GLY A 163 0.95 -0.87 11.42
N VAL A 164 0.73 0.00 10.43
CA VAL A 164 -0.32 1.01 10.43
C VAL A 164 -1.50 0.49 9.58
N PRO A 165 -2.73 0.43 10.12
CA PRO A 165 -3.90 0.00 9.37
C PRO A 165 -4.37 1.11 8.42
N MET A 166 -5.11 0.72 7.38
CA MET A 166 -5.39 1.59 6.24
C MET A 166 -6.87 1.92 6.07
N LEU A 167 -7.12 3.18 5.72
CA LEU A 167 -8.36 3.66 5.16
C LEU A 167 -8.15 3.82 3.65
N CYS A 168 -8.83 3.03 2.84
CA CYS A 168 -8.56 2.91 1.41
C CYS A 168 -9.48 3.83 0.59
N ARG A 169 -8.91 4.61 -0.33
CA ARG A 169 -9.66 5.35 -1.36
C ARG A 169 -8.91 5.24 -2.69
N PRO A 170 -8.98 4.07 -3.35
CA PRO A 170 -8.28 3.85 -4.60
C PRO A 170 -8.77 4.81 -5.69
N SER A 171 -7.85 5.23 -6.56
CA SER A 171 -8.12 6.20 -7.63
C SER A 171 -7.99 5.60 -9.04
N PHE A 172 -6.88 4.92 -9.33
CA PHE A 172 -6.63 4.38 -10.68
C PHE A 172 -5.61 3.24 -10.68
N GLY A 173 -5.44 2.59 -11.83
CA GLY A 173 -4.39 1.59 -12.02
C GLY A 173 -4.66 0.31 -11.24
N ASP A 174 -3.65 -0.17 -10.52
CA ASP A 174 -3.67 -1.35 -9.65
C ASP A 174 -4.31 -1.09 -8.28
N GLN A 175 -4.60 0.17 -7.94
CA GLN A 175 -5.02 0.60 -6.61
C GLN A 175 -6.31 -0.08 -6.12
N MET A 176 -7.27 -0.36 -7.01
CA MET A 176 -8.51 -1.04 -6.63
C MET A 176 -8.26 -2.50 -6.25
N GLY A 177 -7.35 -3.17 -6.96
CA GLY A 177 -6.88 -4.51 -6.60
C GLY A 177 -6.06 -4.51 -5.31
N ASN A 178 -5.27 -3.47 -5.08
CA ASN A 178 -4.51 -3.28 -3.85
C ASN A 178 -5.43 -3.09 -2.63
N ALA A 179 -6.46 -2.23 -2.74
CA ALA A 179 -7.47 -2.04 -1.71
C ALA A 179 -8.21 -3.35 -1.38
N ARG A 180 -8.47 -4.19 -2.40
CA ARG A 180 -9.05 -5.52 -2.23
C ARG A 180 -8.19 -6.42 -1.34
N TYR A 181 -6.86 -6.40 -1.50
CA TYR A 181 -5.94 -7.15 -0.64
C TYR A 181 -5.95 -6.62 0.79
N VAL A 182 -5.89 -5.30 0.97
CA VAL A 182 -5.96 -4.66 2.30
C VAL A 182 -7.20 -5.10 3.07
N GLU A 183 -8.36 -5.09 2.40
CA GLU A 183 -9.64 -5.36 3.05
C GLU A 183 -9.93 -6.86 3.21
N HIS A 184 -9.66 -7.69 2.20
CA HIS A 184 -10.16 -9.07 2.14
C HIS A 184 -9.10 -10.15 2.31
N VAL A 185 -7.81 -9.81 2.19
CA VAL A 185 -6.70 -10.78 2.31
C VAL A 185 -5.93 -10.55 3.59
N TRP A 186 -5.46 -9.32 3.79
CA TRP A 186 -4.69 -8.94 4.97
C TRP A 186 -5.58 -8.48 6.12
N GLU A 187 -6.80 -8.02 5.80
CA GLU A 187 -7.79 -7.52 6.77
C GLU A 187 -7.23 -6.41 7.69
N VAL A 188 -6.34 -5.58 7.15
CA VAL A 188 -5.64 -4.48 7.86
C VAL A 188 -6.21 -3.11 7.51
N GLY A 189 -7.39 -3.06 6.90
CA GLY A 189 -8.03 -1.82 6.49
C GLY A 189 -9.32 -2.06 5.71
N PHE A 190 -9.92 -0.99 5.20
CA PHE A 190 -11.15 -1.06 4.41
C PHE A 190 -11.33 0.16 3.50
N GLU A 191 -12.12 0.00 2.44
CA GLU A 191 -12.44 1.07 1.48
C GLU A 191 -13.47 2.05 2.06
N VAL A 192 -13.26 3.36 1.81
CA VAL A 192 -14.22 4.42 2.13
C VAL A 192 -14.97 4.81 0.88
N GLY A 193 -16.30 4.75 1.01
CA GLY A 193 -17.19 4.95 -0.12
C GLY A 193 -17.14 3.77 -1.09
N ASP A 194 -17.64 4.01 -2.30
CA ASP A 194 -17.54 3.07 -3.43
C ASP A 194 -16.82 3.81 -4.56
N GLY A 195 -15.82 3.17 -5.19
CA GLY A 195 -14.90 3.74 -6.18
C GLY A 195 -15.50 4.42 -7.44
N GLY A 196 -16.81 4.62 -7.52
CA GLY A 196 -17.51 5.40 -8.55
C GLY A 196 -18.62 6.32 -8.01
N VAL A 197 -18.76 6.44 -6.69
CA VAL A 197 -19.75 7.27 -6.02
C VAL A 197 -19.05 8.44 -5.35
N GLU A 198 -19.72 9.59 -5.36
CA GLU A 198 -19.21 10.79 -4.73
C GLU A 198 -19.07 10.59 -3.21
N LEU A 199 -17.92 10.99 -2.68
CA LEU A 199 -17.59 10.82 -1.27
C LEU A 199 -18.41 11.80 -0.42
N GLU A 200 -19.07 11.30 0.61
CA GLU A 200 -19.86 12.13 1.54
C GLU A 200 -19.10 12.33 2.87
N ARG A 201 -19.08 13.56 3.40
CA ARG A 201 -18.41 13.89 4.67
C ARG A 201 -18.82 13.01 5.84
N GLY A 202 -20.09 12.62 5.92
CA GLY A 202 -20.61 11.76 6.99
C GLY A 202 -20.04 10.35 6.92
N ALA A 203 -19.86 9.81 5.70
CA ALA A 203 -19.20 8.53 5.48
C ALA A 203 -17.72 8.59 5.84
N VAL A 204 -17.04 9.69 5.48
CA VAL A 204 -15.64 9.95 5.87
C VAL A 204 -15.48 9.98 7.39
N GLU A 205 -16.32 10.78 8.08
CA GLU A 205 -16.29 10.90 9.54
C GLU A 205 -16.46 9.55 10.23
N ALA A 206 -17.48 8.77 9.79
CA ALA A 206 -17.75 7.45 10.34
C ALA A 206 -16.59 6.48 10.09
N ALA A 207 -16.01 6.51 8.90
CA ALA A 207 -14.92 5.63 8.52
C ALA A 207 -13.63 5.94 9.33
N ILE A 208 -13.31 7.22 9.54
CA ILE A 208 -12.19 7.63 10.40
C ILE A 208 -12.41 7.17 11.83
N ARG A 209 -13.62 7.36 12.40
CA ARG A 209 -13.92 6.90 13.77
C ARG A 209 -13.83 5.39 13.90
N ARG A 210 -14.35 4.64 12.94
CA ARG A 210 -14.25 3.17 12.89
C ARG A 210 -12.79 2.70 12.93
N LEU A 211 -11.93 3.27 12.09
CA LEU A 211 -10.52 2.88 12.05
C LEU A 211 -9.77 3.28 13.33
N MET A 212 -10.01 4.49 13.84
CA MET A 212 -9.16 5.09 14.88
C MET A 212 -9.64 4.75 16.30
N ALA A 213 -10.94 4.67 16.53
CA ALA A 213 -11.52 4.63 17.88
C ALA A 213 -12.33 3.35 18.20
N GLU A 214 -12.76 2.58 17.20
CA GLU A 214 -13.61 1.40 17.42
C GLU A 214 -12.81 0.10 17.54
N SER A 215 -13.45 -0.97 18.04
CA SER A 215 -12.80 -2.28 18.24
C SER A 215 -12.32 -2.91 16.94
N ASP A 216 -13.08 -2.74 15.86
CA ASP A 216 -12.70 -3.23 14.53
C ASP A 216 -11.36 -2.64 14.06
N GLY A 217 -11.17 -1.33 14.26
CA GLY A 217 -9.89 -0.67 14.01
C GLY A 217 -8.74 -1.19 14.88
N ALA A 218 -9.01 -1.58 16.12
CA ALA A 218 -8.00 -2.20 17.00
C ALA A 218 -7.60 -3.61 16.52
N GLU A 219 -8.54 -4.40 15.99
CA GLU A 219 -8.26 -5.70 15.39
C GLU A 219 -7.40 -5.55 14.12
N MET A 220 -7.73 -4.58 13.26
CA MET A 220 -6.93 -4.24 12.08
C MET A 220 -5.51 -3.82 12.46
N ARG A 221 -5.33 -3.01 13.52
CA ARG A 221 -4.00 -2.67 14.07
C ARG A 221 -3.23 -3.91 14.53
N ALA A 222 -3.90 -4.84 15.22
CA ALA A 222 -3.24 -6.07 15.68
C ALA A 222 -2.72 -6.90 14.49
N ARG A 223 -3.54 -7.10 13.45
CA ARG A 223 -3.11 -7.77 12.21
C ARG A 223 -1.96 -7.03 11.52
N ALA A 224 -2.03 -5.70 11.43
CA ALA A 224 -0.97 -4.89 10.83
C ALA A 224 0.36 -5.04 11.60
N ARG A 225 0.33 -5.16 12.93
CA ARG A 225 1.53 -5.42 13.75
C ARG A 225 2.14 -6.80 13.47
N GLU A 226 1.34 -7.83 13.21
CA GLU A 226 1.87 -9.14 12.80
C GLU A 226 2.58 -9.05 11.44
N LEU A 227 2.02 -8.30 10.48
CA LEU A 227 2.68 -8.06 9.19
C LEU A 227 3.95 -7.21 9.34
N LYS A 228 3.97 -6.22 10.24
CA LYS A 228 5.19 -5.47 10.61
C LYS A 228 6.27 -6.40 11.13
N LYS A 229 5.91 -7.34 12.00
CA LYS A 229 6.84 -8.32 12.55
C LYS A 229 7.41 -9.22 11.44
N ALA A 230 6.54 -9.75 10.58
CA ALA A 230 6.98 -10.55 9.43
C ALA A 230 7.90 -9.76 8.48
N ALA A 231 7.61 -8.48 8.23
CA ALA A 231 8.45 -7.60 7.45
C ALA A 231 9.82 -7.37 8.11
N ALA A 232 9.87 -7.21 9.44
CA ALA A 232 11.13 -7.10 10.16
C ALA A 232 11.94 -8.41 10.13
N GLU A 233 11.28 -9.57 10.21
CA GLU A 233 11.91 -10.89 10.14
C GLU A 233 12.51 -11.15 8.75
N CYS A 234 11.78 -10.86 7.66
CA CYS A 234 12.29 -11.12 6.31
C CYS A 234 13.42 -10.18 5.88
N THR A 235 13.50 -8.99 6.48
CA THR A 235 14.53 -7.98 6.20
C THR A 235 15.67 -7.95 7.21
N GLY A 236 15.57 -8.73 8.29
CA GLY A 236 16.64 -8.92 9.27
C GLY A 236 17.74 -9.86 8.79
N GLU A 237 18.73 -10.08 9.66
CA GLU A 237 19.87 -10.97 9.39
C GLU A 237 19.40 -12.41 9.08
N ALA A 238 19.89 -12.96 7.97
CA ALA A 238 19.46 -14.21 7.36
C ALA A 238 17.96 -14.27 6.98
N GLY A 239 17.28 -13.13 6.90
CA GLY A 239 15.89 -13.02 6.47
C GLY A 239 15.71 -13.37 4.99
N SER A 240 14.51 -13.81 4.61
CA SER A 240 14.24 -14.28 3.24
C SER A 240 14.53 -13.22 2.17
N SER A 241 14.16 -11.96 2.42
CA SER A 241 14.40 -10.85 1.50
C SER A 241 15.87 -10.45 1.44
N GLU A 242 16.59 -10.47 2.57
CA GLU A 242 18.05 -10.27 2.58
C GLU A 242 18.76 -11.36 1.76
N LEU A 243 18.39 -12.63 1.97
CA LEU A 243 18.93 -13.75 1.20
C LEU A 243 18.54 -13.66 -0.28
N ALA A 244 17.35 -13.15 -0.61
CA ALA A 244 16.94 -12.90 -1.99
C ALA A 244 17.81 -11.83 -2.66
N ILE A 245 18.18 -10.76 -1.94
CA ILE A 245 19.14 -9.75 -2.43
C ILE A 245 20.51 -10.38 -2.70
N VAL A 246 21.02 -11.21 -1.78
CA VAL A 246 22.32 -11.90 -1.98
C VAL A 246 22.27 -12.81 -3.22
N LYS A 247 21.20 -13.59 -3.38
CA LYS A 247 20.98 -14.44 -4.56
C LYS A 247 20.88 -13.62 -5.85
N MET A 248 20.19 -12.48 -5.80
CA MET A 248 20.07 -11.55 -6.92
C MET A 248 21.44 -11.01 -7.34
N VAL A 249 22.26 -10.56 -6.38
CA VAL A 249 23.62 -10.06 -6.67
C VAL A 249 24.50 -11.17 -7.24
N ALA A 250 24.46 -12.37 -6.66
CA ALA A 250 25.20 -13.52 -7.19
C ALA A 250 24.78 -13.87 -8.63
N HIS A 251 23.47 -13.81 -8.91
CA HIS A 251 22.95 -14.00 -10.27
C HIS A 251 23.47 -12.93 -11.22
N MET A 252 23.42 -11.65 -10.83
CA MET A 252 23.96 -10.54 -11.62
C MET A 252 25.45 -10.69 -11.96
N LEU A 253 26.25 -11.20 -11.02
CA LEU A 253 27.68 -11.45 -11.22
C LEU A 253 27.98 -12.68 -12.08
N SER A 254 26.99 -13.56 -12.29
CA SER A 254 27.14 -14.79 -13.07
C SER A 254 26.70 -14.68 -14.54
N MET A 255 26.10 -13.55 -14.91
CA MET A 255 25.69 -13.23 -16.28
C MET A 255 26.86 -12.73 -17.12
#